data_AF-A0A835I7W8-F1
#
_entry.id   AF-A0A835I7W8-F1
#
_cell.length_a   1.000
_cell.length_b   1.000
_cell.length_c   1.000
_cell.angle_alpha   90.00
_cell.angle_beta   90.00
_cell.angle_gamma   90.00
#
_symmetry.space_group_name_H-M   'P 1'
#
loop_
_entity.id
_entity.type
_entity.pdbx_description
1 polymer ?
#
loop_
_entity_poly.entity_id
_entity_poly.type
_entity_poly.pdbx_seq_one_letter_code
_entity_poly.pdbx_strand_id
1 'polypeptide(L)'
;MAVKFRKALGLHATVVSTSTSKKDEALNLLKADDRFVRITDKQQLEVCYGLVYLLSLHTSNRFQTLSGSVTGGTKDTQEMLEFCAANKIYPRIEVIPIDYINEALERMVKKDVKYHFVIDIKKNSLK
;
A
#
# COMPACT_ATOMS: atom_id res chain seq x y z
N MET A 1 -2.50 -0.01 -0.28
CA MET A 1 -2.90 0.34 -1.66
C MET A 1 -2.05 -0.34 -2.72
N ALA A 2 -0.72 -0.30 -2.65
CA ALA A 2 0.17 -0.92 -3.65
C ALA A 2 -0.19 -2.38 -4.03
N VAL A 3 -0.55 -3.23 -3.07
CA VAL A 3 -0.98 -4.61 -3.33
C VAL A 3 -2.24 -4.67 -4.19
N LYS A 4 -3.27 -3.87 -3.88
CA LYS A 4 -4.52 -3.81 -4.66
C LYS A 4 -4.27 -3.34 -6.10
N PHE A 5 -3.40 -2.35 -6.28
CA PHE A 5 -3.01 -1.89 -7.61
C PHE A 5 -2.29 -2.97 -8.40
N ARG A 6 -1.27 -3.62 -7.83
CA ARG A 6 -0.57 -4.73 -8.50
C ARG A 6 -1.55 -5.84 -8.88
N LYS A 7 -2.41 -6.27 -7.96
CA LYS A 7 -3.41 -7.32 -8.22
C LYS A 7 -4.39 -6.93 -9.33
N ALA A 8 -4.85 -5.69 -9.35
CA ALA A 8 -5.79 -5.22 -10.34
C ALA A 8 -5.12 -4.98 -11.72
N LEU A 9 -3.80 -4.82 -11.77
CA LEU A 9 -2.98 -4.90 -13.00
C LEU A 9 -2.66 -6.35 -13.44
N GLY A 10 -3.19 -7.36 -12.74
CA GLY A 10 -2.87 -8.78 -13.01
C GLY A 10 -1.45 -9.18 -12.62
N LEU A 11 -0.75 -8.34 -11.86
CA LEU A 11 0.64 -8.56 -11.45
C LEU A 11 0.70 -9.33 -10.12
N HIS A 12 1.76 -10.14 -9.98
CA HIS A 12 2.08 -10.82 -8.74
C HIS A 12 2.61 -9.82 -7.69
N ALA A 13 2.04 -9.84 -6.49
CA ALA A 13 2.37 -8.94 -5.39
C ALA A 13 2.89 -9.72 -4.16
N THR A 14 4.16 -9.47 -3.82
CA THR A 14 4.79 -9.91 -2.56
C THR A 14 4.87 -8.72 -1.61
N VAL A 15 4.51 -8.91 -0.33
CA VAL A 15 4.62 -7.87 0.69
C VAL A 15 5.85 -8.13 1.56
N VAL A 16 6.75 -7.16 1.65
CA VAL A 16 7.93 -7.19 2.53
C VAL A 16 7.70 -6.18 3.66
N SER A 17 7.75 -6.62 4.91
CA SER A 17 7.43 -5.77 6.07
C SER A 17 8.20 -6.19 7.32
N THR A 18 8.56 -5.23 8.18
CA THR A 18 9.10 -5.50 9.52
C THR A 18 8.01 -5.88 10.52
N SER A 19 6.77 -5.41 10.31
CA SER A 19 5.65 -5.60 11.23
C SER A 19 4.83 -6.83 10.88
N THR A 20 4.75 -7.81 11.78
CA THR A 20 3.96 -9.05 11.62
C THR A 20 2.46 -8.82 11.61
N SER A 21 1.98 -7.77 12.29
CA SER A 21 0.55 -7.40 12.35
C SER A 21 -0.07 -7.12 10.98
N LYS A 22 0.74 -6.81 9.96
CA LYS A 22 0.28 -6.55 8.59
C LYS A 22 0.09 -7.83 7.76
N LYS A 23 0.46 -9.00 8.29
CA LYS A 23 0.44 -10.27 7.55
C LYS A 23 -0.99 -10.66 7.15
N ASP A 24 -1.91 -10.69 8.10
CA ASP A 24 -3.30 -11.08 7.83
C ASP A 24 -3.99 -10.09 6.91
N GLU A 25 -3.70 -8.80 7.07
CA GLU A 25 -4.20 -7.77 6.15
C GLU A 25 -3.65 -7.98 4.73
N ALA A 26 -2.35 -8.20 4.59
CA ALA A 26 -1.70 -8.42 3.30
C ALA A 26 -2.26 -9.63 2.55
N LEU A 27 -2.41 -10.76 3.24
CA LEU A 27 -2.83 -12.02 2.64
C LEU A 27 -4.36 -12.07 2.45
N ASN A 28 -5.12 -11.81 3.51
CA ASN A 28 -6.57 -12.05 3.51
C ASN A 28 -7.38 -10.88 2.95
N LEU A 29 -7.00 -9.65 3.33
CA LEU A 29 -7.75 -8.44 2.93
C LEU A 29 -7.26 -7.87 1.60
N LEU A 30 -5.95 -7.81 1.38
CA LEU A 30 -5.35 -7.23 0.17
C LEU A 30 -5.10 -8.25 -0.94
N LYS A 31 -5.24 -9.55 -0.64
CA LYS A 31 -5.07 -10.66 -1.61
C LYS A 31 -3.69 -10.67 -2.27
N ALA A 32 -2.63 -10.41 -1.50
CA ALA A 32 -1.27 -10.71 -1.96
C ALA A 32 -1.17 -12.21 -2.33
N ASP A 33 -0.37 -12.52 -3.34
CA ASP A 33 -0.24 -13.86 -3.95
C ASP A 33 0.53 -14.85 -3.05
N ASP A 34 0.17 -14.95 -1.78
CA ASP A 34 0.67 -15.92 -0.80
C ASP A 34 2.00 -15.57 -0.12
N ARG A 35 2.75 -14.56 -0.57
CA ARG A 35 4.06 -14.20 0.02
C ARG A 35 4.04 -12.92 0.86
N PHE A 36 4.03 -13.10 2.18
CA PHE A 36 4.42 -12.09 3.15
C PHE A 36 5.81 -12.42 3.70
N VAL A 37 6.77 -11.52 3.49
CA VAL A 37 8.18 -11.69 3.86
C VAL A 37 8.48 -10.77 5.04
N ARG A 38 8.84 -11.37 6.17
CA ARG A 38 9.25 -10.61 7.34
C ARG A 38 10.72 -10.22 7.21
N ILE A 39 11.02 -8.93 7.26
CA ILE A 39 12.39 -8.41 7.09
C ILE A 39 13.36 -8.94 8.16
N THR A 40 12.87 -9.15 9.39
CA THR A 40 13.68 -9.69 10.48
C THR A 40 13.89 -11.20 10.41
N ASP A 41 13.28 -11.87 9.45
CA ASP A 41 13.40 -13.31 9.23
C ASP A 41 14.45 -13.60 8.16
N LYS A 42 15.67 -13.91 8.61
CA LYS A 42 16.83 -14.09 7.72
C LYS A 42 16.60 -15.17 6.66
N GLN A 43 15.90 -16.26 6.98
CA GLN A 43 15.59 -17.31 6.00
C GLN A 43 14.64 -16.83 4.90
N GLN A 44 13.55 -16.14 5.27
CA GLN A 44 12.60 -15.61 4.28
C GLN A 44 13.25 -14.53 3.41
N LEU A 45 14.14 -13.74 4.01
CA LEU A 45 14.86 -12.68 3.33
C LEU A 45 15.92 -13.23 2.37
N GLU A 46 16.69 -14.25 2.77
CA GLU A 46 17.65 -14.96 1.91
C GLU A 46 16.97 -15.65 0.72
N VAL A 47 15.80 -16.25 0.91
CA VAL A 47 15.02 -16.82 -0.21
C VAL A 47 14.58 -15.73 -1.19
N CYS A 48 14.23 -14.54 -0.70
CA CYS A 48 13.87 -13.41 -1.55
C CYS A 48 15.08 -12.86 -2.33
N TYR A 49 16.22 -12.67 -1.67
CA TYR A 49 17.45 -12.21 -2.33
C TYR A 49 18.03 -13.28 -3.27
N GLY A 50 17.98 -14.55 -2.88
CA GLY A 50 18.38 -15.69 -3.68
C GLY A 50 17.55 -15.77 -4.97
N LEU A 51 16.21 -15.71 -4.89
CA LEU A 51 15.37 -15.72 -6.09
C LEU A 51 15.73 -14.61 -7.10
N VAL A 52 16.13 -13.43 -6.62
CA VAL A 52 16.58 -12.32 -7.48
C VAL A 52 17.92 -12.63 -8.17
N TYR A 53 18.86 -13.26 -7.46
CA TYR A 53 20.17 -13.65 -8.01
C TYR A 53 20.10 -14.84 -8.98
N LEU A 54 19.28 -15.85 -8.67
CA LEU A 54 19.20 -17.12 -9.42
C LEU A 54 18.48 -16.94 -10.76
N LEU A 55 17.42 -16.12 -10.77
CA LEU A 55 16.64 -15.82 -11.97
C LEU A 55 17.35 -14.83 -12.91
N SER A 56 18.40 -14.14 -12.45
CA SER A 56 19.26 -13.33 -13.31
C SER A 56 20.17 -14.18 -14.19
N LEU A 57 20.42 -15.45 -13.83
CA LEU A 57 21.33 -16.33 -14.56
C LEU A 57 20.62 -17.31 -15.50
N HIS A 58 19.36 -17.69 -15.27
CA HIS A 58 18.63 -18.63 -16.13
C HIS A 58 17.19 -18.15 -16.38
N THR A 59 16.81 -18.12 -17.66
CA THR A 59 15.50 -17.85 -18.27
C THR A 59 15.23 -16.42 -18.76
N SER A 60 15.40 -16.27 -20.08
CA SER A 60 14.96 -15.19 -20.95
C SER A 60 13.43 -14.96 -21.00
N ASN A 61 12.66 -15.06 -19.89
CA ASN A 61 11.20 -14.86 -19.95
C ASN A 61 10.45 -14.53 -18.63
N ARG A 62 11.06 -13.88 -17.62
CA ARG A 62 10.27 -13.21 -16.55
C ARG A 62 10.86 -11.85 -16.17
N PHE A 63 10.20 -10.78 -16.59
CA PHE A 63 10.46 -9.43 -16.08
C PHE A 63 9.96 -9.32 -14.64
N GLN A 64 10.83 -9.59 -13.67
CA GLN A 64 10.57 -9.23 -12.27
C GLN A 64 11.09 -7.83 -12.03
N THR A 65 10.21 -6.84 -12.17
CA THR A 65 10.55 -5.43 -11.92
C THR A 65 10.53 -5.16 -10.41
N LEU A 66 11.72 -4.98 -9.82
CA LEU A 66 11.86 -4.41 -8.48
C LEU A 66 11.78 -2.88 -8.60
N SER A 67 10.57 -2.33 -8.43
CA SER A 67 10.35 -0.88 -8.40
C SER A 67 10.01 -0.43 -6.99
N GLY A 68 10.77 0.53 -6.49
CA GLY A 68 10.51 1.26 -5.25
C GLY A 68 10.37 2.74 -5.57
N SER A 69 9.28 3.35 -5.14
CA SER A 69 9.06 4.80 -5.27
C SER A 69 8.50 5.32 -3.95
N VAL A 70 9.06 6.44 -3.47
CA VAL A 70 8.54 7.14 -2.29
C VAL A 70 7.31 7.99 -2.65
N THR A 71 7.22 8.45 -3.90
CA THR A 71 6.09 9.18 -4.50
C THR A 71 6.18 9.10 -6.02
N GLY A 72 5.07 8.78 -6.71
CA GLY A 72 5.01 8.68 -8.17
C GLY A 72 5.07 10.04 -8.88
N GLY A 73 5.44 10.04 -10.17
CA GLY A 73 5.37 11.25 -11.00
C GLY A 73 3.92 11.71 -11.25
N THR A 74 3.72 12.91 -11.79
CA THR A 74 2.38 13.45 -12.06
C THR A 74 1.59 12.58 -13.04
N LYS A 75 2.23 12.13 -14.13
CA LYS A 75 1.63 11.24 -15.13
C LYS A 75 1.22 9.89 -14.51
N ASP A 76 2.14 9.26 -13.78
CA ASP A 76 1.87 7.98 -13.10
C ASP A 76 0.75 8.11 -12.06
N THR A 77 0.70 9.25 -11.36
CA THR A 77 -0.37 9.54 -10.39
C THR A 77 -1.72 9.69 -11.09
N GLN A 78 -1.76 10.35 -12.24
CA GLN A 78 -2.97 10.50 -13.03
C GLN A 78 -3.50 9.15 -13.53
N GLU A 79 -2.62 8.32 -14.11
CA GLU A 79 -2.97 6.96 -14.56
C GLU A 79 -3.46 6.10 -13.37
N MET A 80 -2.82 6.22 -12.21
CA MET A 80 -3.25 5.54 -10.97
C MET A 80 -4.64 6.02 -10.53
N LEU A 81 -4.93 7.32 -10.56
CA LEU A 81 -6.22 7.88 -10.19
C LEU A 81 -7.34 7.42 -11.13
N GLU A 82 -7.10 7.44 -12.43
CA GLU A 82 -8.03 6.96 -13.46
C GLU A 82 -8.33 5.46 -13.28
N PHE A 83 -7.29 4.67 -13.06
CA PHE A 83 -7.41 3.26 -12.75
C PHE A 83 -8.25 3.02 -11.48
N CYS A 84 -7.99 3.78 -10.42
CA CYS A 84 -8.74 3.73 -9.17
C CYS A 84 -10.23 4.02 -9.39
N ALA A 85 -10.53 5.06 -10.16
CA ALA A 85 -11.90 5.45 -10.48
C ALA A 85 -12.62 4.38 -11.30
N ALA A 86 -11.98 3.84 -12.35
CA ALA A 86 -12.55 2.80 -13.19
C ALA A 86 -12.83 1.50 -12.42
N ASN A 87 -11.95 1.13 -11.50
CA ASN A 87 -12.05 -0.10 -10.71
C ASN A 87 -12.75 0.08 -9.36
N LYS A 88 -13.33 1.25 -9.09
CA LYS A 88 -14.02 1.58 -7.82
C LYS A 88 -13.15 1.31 -6.58
N ILE A 89 -11.85 1.58 -6.68
CA ILE A 89 -10.89 1.40 -5.60
C ILE A 89 -10.79 2.70 -4.82
N TYR A 90 -11.44 2.75 -3.66
CA TYR A 90 -11.47 3.93 -2.79
C TYR A 90 -10.73 3.70 -1.46
N PRO A 91 -10.05 4.72 -0.92
CA PRO A 91 -9.51 4.66 0.43
C PRO A 91 -10.65 4.66 1.45
N ARG A 92 -10.46 3.96 2.57
CA ARG A 92 -11.33 4.11 3.74
C ARG A 92 -10.91 5.37 4.47
N ILE A 93 -11.84 6.30 4.62
CA ILE A 93 -11.60 7.61 5.21
C ILE A 93 -12.66 7.92 6.27
N GLU A 94 -12.27 8.74 7.25
CA GLU A 94 -13.18 9.40 8.18
C GLU A 94 -13.09 10.90 7.91
N VAL A 95 -14.20 11.49 7.45
CA VAL A 95 -14.23 12.91 7.11
C VAL A 95 -14.53 13.72 8.37
N ILE A 96 -13.66 14.66 8.71
CA ILE A 96 -13.76 15.50 9.91
C ILE A 96 -13.83 16.98 9.53
N PRO A 97 -14.53 17.83 10.31
CA PRO A 97 -14.43 19.28 10.17
C PRO A 97 -13.07 19.76 10.69
N ILE A 98 -12.62 20.93 10.23
CA ILE A 98 -11.33 21.51 10.65
C ILE A 98 -11.27 21.81 12.15
N ASP A 99 -12.41 22.14 12.79
CA ASP A 99 -12.46 22.44 14.23
C ASP A 99 -12.15 21.20 15.09
N TYR A 100 -12.32 20.00 14.53
CA TYR A 100 -12.09 18.71 15.20
C TYR A 100 -10.63 18.24 15.10
N ILE A 101 -9.72 19.06 14.56
CA ILE A 101 -8.34 18.65 14.29
C ILE A 101 -7.59 18.23 15.56
N ASN A 102 -7.83 18.91 16.68
CA ASN A 102 -7.16 18.62 17.94
C ASN A 102 -7.58 17.25 18.49
N GLU A 103 -8.90 16.95 18.51
CA GLU A 103 -9.36 15.62 18.93
C GLU A 103 -8.90 14.52 17.96
N ALA A 104 -8.88 14.80 16.64
CA ALA A 104 -8.39 13.85 15.65
C ALA A 104 -6.90 13.50 15.87
N LEU A 105 -6.08 14.48 16.23
CA LEU A 105 -4.66 14.26 16.57
C LEU A 105 -4.51 13.40 17.83
N GLU A 106 -5.29 13.65 18.88
CA GLU A 106 -5.28 12.81 20.07
C GLU A 106 -5.70 11.36 19.77
N ARG A 107 -6.74 11.18 18.96
CA ARG A 107 -7.20 9.85 18.52
C ARG A 107 -6.14 9.12 17.72
N MET A 108 -5.44 9.83 16.83
CA MET A 108 -4.32 9.26 16.08
C MET A 108 -3.22 8.74 17.01
N VAL A 109 -2.82 9.51 18.03
CA VAL A 109 -1.83 9.09 19.03
C VAL A 109 -2.31 7.86 19.81
N LYS A 110 -3.60 7.82 20.17
CA LYS A 110 -4.24 6.68 20.85
C LYS A 110 -4.49 5.48 19.93
N LYS A 111 -4.10 5.55 18.65
CA LYS A 111 -4.37 4.54 17.60
C LYS A 111 -5.87 4.31 17.36
N ASP A 112 -6.71 5.27 17.74
CA ASP A 112 -8.15 5.30 17.50
C ASP A 112 -8.47 5.91 16.12
N VAL A 113 -7.73 5.45 15.11
CA VAL A 113 -7.97 5.76 13.70
C VAL A 113 -7.72 4.50 12.90
N LYS A 114 -8.69 4.11 12.07
CA LYS A 114 -8.54 2.90 11.24
C LYS A 114 -7.59 3.11 10.07
N TYR A 115 -7.69 4.24 9.37
CA TYR A 115 -6.89 4.50 8.16
C TYR A 115 -6.50 5.97 8.02
N HIS A 116 -7.40 6.86 7.61
CA HIS A 116 -7.08 8.28 7.38
C HIS A 116 -8.24 9.17 7.83
N PHE A 117 -7.90 10.23 8.57
CA PHE A 117 -8.77 11.40 8.70
C PHE A 117 -8.62 12.27 7.45
N VAL A 118 -9.73 12.74 6.91
CA VAL A 118 -9.77 13.69 5.79
C VAL A 118 -10.49 14.95 6.26
N ILE A 119 -9.82 16.08 6.20
CA ILE A 119 -10.38 17.36 6.65
C ILE A 119 -11.25 17.93 5.52
N ASP A 120 -12.52 18.17 5.82
CA ASP A 120 -13.43 18.88 4.91
C ASP A 120 -13.27 20.39 5.10
N ILE A 121 -12.61 21.03 4.12
CA ILE A 121 -12.33 22.48 4.12
C ILE A 121 -13.59 23.29 3.75
N LYS A 122 -14.54 22.70 3.02
CA LYS A 122 -15.72 23.43 2.52
C LYS A 122 -16.69 23.76 3.64
N LYS A 123 -16.83 22.90 4.65
CA LYS A 123 -17.74 23.12 5.79
C LYS A 123 -17.37 24.34 6.65
N ASN A 124 -16.14 24.83 6.58
CA ASN A 124 -15.68 26.01 7.33
C ASN A 124 -15.23 27.17 6.44
N SER A 125 -15.49 27.10 5.13
CA SER A 125 -15.26 28.22 4.22
C SER A 125 -16.35 29.26 4.47
N LEU A 126 -16.00 30.25 5.30
CA LEU A 126 -16.59 31.58 5.51
C LEU A 126 -17.87 31.87 4.70
N LYS A 127 -18.99 32.06 5.42
CA LYS A 127 -20.08 32.93 4.94
C LYS A 127 -19.60 34.37 4.83
#